data_AF-A0A651GAK9-F1
#
_entry.id   AF-A0A651GAK9-F1
#
_cell.length_a   1.000
_cell.length_b   1.000
_cell.length_c   1.000
_cell.angle_alpha   90.00
_cell.angle_beta   90.00
_cell.angle_gamma   90.00
#
_symmetry.space_group_name_H-M   'P 1'
#
loop_
_entity.id
_entity.type
_entity.pdbx_description
1 polymer ?
#
loop_
_entity_poly.entity_id
_entity_poly.type
_entity_poly.pdbx_seq_one_letter_code
_entity_poly.pdbx_strand_id
1 'polypeptide(L)'
;MSQTITVHHGDDSAQLDAGTTALQALKALEAIRGAIVAAEVTTPDGATREWDLDRPVPDGATVAGINADTDQGRAILRHSTAHLMAQAVTDLFAGAKWAIGPPIEDGFYYDFDVARPFTPEDLERIEARMVELARQRQRYVREELPEEAAREEFADQPYKIEIMDLVADGTIVSAVDTAAPDAPAGGVDATASDLPPTFTVYRNVRDLDDGSTEVAWSDLCRGPHVPSTERIPAFKLLRSAGAYWRGREDQPMLQRIYGTAWESKKALKAHLELLEEAKKRDHRRLGRELELTHHPDELGPGLSIFLPNGALVRKQMEDWIRDETLARGYLPVYTPHIAKEDLWRISGHLENYAELMYPGMELDDAGAAYRLKPMNCPFHILAFTSRTRSYRELPLRISELGTVYRYERSGVVNGMLRARGFTQDDSHIFCRADQVVDEVVGCIEFAR
;
A
#
# COMPACT_ATOMS: atom_id res chain seq x y z
N MET A 1 -26.27 3.74 -43.09
CA MET A 1 -25.75 2.37 -42.86
C MET A 1 -25.22 2.36 -41.44
N SER A 2 -25.68 1.46 -40.56
CA SER A 2 -25.09 1.30 -39.24
C SER A 2 -23.62 0.93 -39.43
N GLN A 3 -22.70 1.65 -38.79
CA GLN A 3 -21.31 1.21 -38.76
C GLN A 3 -21.23 -0.04 -37.90
N THR A 4 -20.51 -1.08 -38.36
CA THR A 4 -20.32 -2.33 -37.62
C THR A 4 -18.88 -2.42 -37.14
N ILE A 5 -18.68 -3.14 -36.04
CA ILE A 5 -17.38 -3.44 -35.44
C ILE A 5 -17.21 -4.95 -35.33
N THR A 6 -15.96 -5.43 -35.35
CA THR A 6 -15.60 -6.82 -35.10
C THR A 6 -15.01 -6.93 -33.71
N VAL A 7 -15.53 -7.84 -32.88
CA VAL A 7 -15.04 -8.09 -31.53
C VAL A 7 -14.69 -9.55 -31.36
N HIS A 8 -13.58 -9.83 -30.67
CA HIS A 8 -13.02 -11.17 -30.50
C HIS A 8 -13.10 -11.66 -29.05
N HIS A 9 -13.19 -12.97 -28.85
CA HIS A 9 -12.97 -13.64 -27.57
C HIS A 9 -12.26 -14.98 -27.82
N GLY A 10 -10.97 -15.07 -27.49
CA GLY A 10 -10.16 -16.22 -27.90
C GLY A 10 -10.13 -16.35 -29.42
N ASP A 11 -10.52 -17.52 -29.94
CA ASP A 11 -10.60 -17.77 -31.39
C ASP A 11 -11.95 -17.36 -32.01
N ASP A 12 -12.95 -17.02 -31.18
CA ASP A 12 -14.27 -16.63 -31.61
C ASP A 12 -14.35 -15.13 -31.97
N SER A 13 -15.24 -14.77 -32.89
CA SER A 13 -15.48 -13.38 -33.27
C SER A 13 -16.93 -13.11 -33.66
N ALA A 14 -17.38 -11.87 -33.47
CA ALA A 14 -18.72 -11.42 -33.83
C ALA A 14 -18.68 -10.04 -34.49
N GLN A 15 -19.52 -9.84 -35.52
CA GLN A 15 -19.82 -8.52 -36.06
C GLN A 15 -21.01 -7.90 -35.32
N LEU A 16 -20.79 -6.74 -34.71
CA LEU A 16 -21.73 -6.06 -33.83
C LEU A 16 -21.91 -4.61 -34.30
N ASP A 17 -22.96 -3.94 -33.85
CA ASP A 17 -23.15 -2.52 -34.16
C ASP A 17 -22.10 -1.66 -33.43
N ALA A 18 -21.62 -0.59 -34.07
CA ALA A 18 -20.75 0.38 -33.42
C ALA A 18 -21.44 0.98 -32.18
N GLY A 19 -20.69 1.11 -31.09
CA GLY A 19 -21.23 1.53 -29.78
C GLY A 19 -21.68 0.37 -28.90
N THR A 20 -21.56 -0.88 -29.36
CA THR A 20 -21.81 -2.07 -28.52
C THR A 20 -20.90 -2.07 -27.28
N THR A 21 -21.48 -2.32 -26.11
CA THR A 21 -20.74 -2.32 -24.83
C THR A 21 -19.98 -3.61 -24.62
N ALA A 22 -19.00 -3.61 -23.72
CA ALA A 22 -18.25 -4.81 -23.35
C ALA A 22 -19.18 -5.95 -22.88
N LEU A 23 -20.21 -5.65 -22.08
CA LEU A 23 -21.20 -6.63 -21.65
C LEU A 23 -22.00 -7.22 -22.82
N GLN A 24 -22.42 -6.39 -23.77
CA GLN A 24 -23.16 -6.85 -24.94
C GLN A 24 -22.28 -7.72 -25.84
N ALA A 25 -21.01 -7.34 -26.04
CA ALA A 25 -20.04 -8.14 -26.77
C ALA A 25 -19.79 -9.50 -26.10
N LEU A 26 -19.55 -9.52 -24.79
CA LEU A 26 -19.39 -10.76 -24.02
C LEU A 26 -20.63 -11.66 -24.10
N LYS A 27 -21.85 -11.10 -24.11
CA LYS A 27 -23.09 -11.87 -24.32
C LYS A 27 -23.16 -12.47 -25.71
N ALA A 28 -22.86 -11.67 -26.74
CA ALA A 28 -22.92 -12.10 -28.13
C ALA A 28 -21.92 -13.23 -28.44
N LEU A 29 -20.77 -13.22 -27.77
CA LEU A 29 -19.71 -14.22 -27.87
C LEU A 29 -19.88 -15.39 -26.89
N GLU A 30 -20.99 -15.45 -26.15
CA GLU A 30 -21.24 -16.46 -25.10
C GLU A 30 -20.09 -16.59 -24.06
N ALA A 31 -19.35 -15.48 -23.85
CA ALA A 31 -18.15 -15.40 -23.03
C ALA A 31 -18.43 -15.05 -21.56
N ILE A 32 -19.70 -15.07 -21.14
CA ILE A 32 -20.09 -14.82 -19.75
C ILE A 32 -20.06 -16.13 -18.96
N ARG A 33 -19.07 -16.26 -18.09
CA ARG A 33 -18.96 -17.35 -17.12
C ARG A 33 -18.84 -16.76 -15.73
N GLY A 34 -19.70 -17.19 -14.80
CA GLY A 34 -19.66 -16.72 -13.41
C GLY A 34 -20.20 -15.30 -13.19
N ALA A 35 -19.76 -14.67 -12.11
CA ALA A 35 -20.17 -13.33 -11.72
C ALA A 35 -19.15 -12.30 -12.22
N ILE A 36 -19.33 -11.84 -13.46
CA ILE A 36 -18.45 -10.84 -14.05
C ILE A 36 -18.72 -9.46 -13.43
N VAL A 37 -17.64 -8.73 -13.13
CA VAL A 37 -17.65 -7.37 -12.56
C VAL A 37 -17.15 -6.30 -13.53
N ALA A 38 -16.26 -6.65 -14.44
CA ALA A 38 -15.68 -5.79 -15.47
C ALA A 38 -15.28 -6.64 -16.69
N ALA A 39 -14.79 -6.00 -17.74
CA ALA A 39 -14.12 -6.68 -18.85
C ALA A 39 -12.64 -6.32 -18.88
N GLU A 40 -11.84 -7.24 -19.40
CA GLU A 40 -10.51 -6.96 -19.91
C GLU A 40 -10.64 -6.76 -21.42
N VAL A 41 -10.10 -5.65 -21.93
CA VAL A 41 -10.17 -5.29 -23.34
C VAL A 41 -8.76 -5.09 -23.87
N THR A 42 -8.40 -5.87 -24.88
CA THR A 42 -7.17 -5.71 -25.66
C THR A 42 -7.51 -4.99 -26.96
N THR A 43 -6.94 -3.80 -27.17
CA THR A 43 -7.10 -3.05 -28.41
C THR A 43 -6.23 -3.63 -29.54
N PRO A 44 -6.53 -3.32 -30.82
CA PRO A 44 -5.78 -3.87 -31.96
C PRO A 44 -4.27 -3.55 -31.97
N ASP A 45 -3.85 -2.50 -31.26
CA ASP A 45 -2.45 -2.14 -31.05
C ASP A 45 -1.75 -2.98 -29.97
N GLY A 46 -2.47 -3.91 -29.33
CA GLY A 46 -1.98 -4.83 -28.31
C GLY A 46 -2.10 -4.31 -26.88
N ALA A 47 -2.61 -3.10 -26.65
CA ALA A 47 -2.76 -2.57 -25.30
C ALA A 47 -3.94 -3.25 -24.58
N THR A 48 -3.67 -3.85 -23.41
CA THR A 48 -4.69 -4.52 -22.58
C THR A 48 -5.03 -3.65 -21.38
N ARG A 49 -6.33 -3.43 -21.13
CA ARG A 49 -6.82 -2.58 -20.03
C ARG A 49 -8.08 -3.16 -19.41
N GLU A 50 -8.29 -2.83 -18.14
CA GLU A 50 -9.57 -3.04 -17.47
C GLU A 50 -10.62 -2.06 -18.03
N TRP A 51 -11.87 -2.52 -18.12
CA TRP A 51 -12.92 -1.85 -18.88
C TRP A 51 -14.28 -2.04 -18.22
N ASP A 52 -15.06 -0.97 -18.07
CA ASP A 52 -16.43 -1.06 -17.56
C ASP A 52 -17.31 -1.88 -18.51
N LEU A 53 -18.25 -2.61 -17.93
CA LEU A 53 -19.16 -3.47 -18.67
C LEU A 53 -20.12 -2.69 -19.59
N ASP A 54 -20.41 -1.44 -19.27
CA ASP A 54 -21.26 -0.55 -20.06
C ASP A 54 -20.47 0.36 -21.01
N ARG A 55 -19.13 0.35 -20.96
CA ARG A 55 -18.30 1.13 -21.87
C ARG A 55 -18.27 0.49 -23.26
N PRO A 56 -18.46 1.27 -24.34
CA PRO A 56 -18.32 0.79 -25.72
C PRO A 56 -16.93 0.18 -25.96
N VAL A 57 -16.87 -0.87 -26.78
CA VAL A 57 -15.61 -1.51 -27.18
C VAL A 57 -15.16 -1.01 -28.56
N PRO A 58 -13.85 -0.81 -28.78
CA PRO A 58 -13.34 -0.39 -30.08
C PRO A 58 -13.40 -1.52 -31.11
N ASP A 59 -13.36 -1.15 -32.39
CA ASP A 59 -13.30 -2.12 -33.49
C ASP A 59 -12.00 -2.94 -33.45
N GLY A 60 -12.11 -4.23 -33.73
CA GLY A 60 -11.02 -5.20 -33.69
C GLY A 60 -10.56 -5.59 -32.28
N ALA A 61 -11.26 -5.15 -31.22
CA ALA A 61 -10.86 -5.45 -29.85
C ALA A 61 -11.09 -6.93 -29.47
N THR A 62 -10.24 -7.44 -28.58
CA THR A 62 -10.48 -8.71 -27.88
C THR A 62 -11.04 -8.43 -26.50
N VAL A 63 -12.10 -9.13 -26.09
CA VAL A 63 -12.77 -8.95 -24.81
C VAL A 63 -12.76 -10.23 -23.98
N ALA A 64 -12.53 -10.11 -22.68
CA ALA A 64 -12.65 -11.19 -21.71
C ALA A 64 -13.37 -10.72 -20.43
N GLY A 65 -14.13 -11.60 -19.80
CA GLY A 65 -14.84 -11.29 -18.56
C GLY A 65 -13.94 -11.39 -17.34
N ILE A 66 -13.90 -10.35 -16.50
CA ILE A 66 -13.21 -10.37 -15.20
C ILE A 66 -14.20 -10.85 -14.14
N ASN A 67 -13.93 -12.02 -13.57
CA ASN A 67 -14.78 -12.64 -12.55
C ASN A 67 -14.53 -12.06 -11.15
N ALA A 68 -15.60 -11.88 -10.37
CA ALA A 68 -15.56 -11.29 -9.03
C ALA A 68 -14.66 -12.03 -8.04
N ASP A 69 -14.47 -13.35 -8.20
CA ASP A 69 -13.70 -14.21 -7.31
C ASP A 69 -12.20 -14.29 -7.65
N THR A 70 -11.77 -13.58 -8.69
CA THR A 70 -10.35 -13.37 -9.04
C THR A 70 -9.77 -12.20 -8.26
N ASP A 71 -8.45 -12.11 -8.13
CA ASP A 71 -7.81 -11.00 -7.42
C ASP A 71 -8.07 -9.66 -8.11
N GLN A 72 -8.07 -9.66 -9.44
CA GLN A 72 -8.44 -8.51 -10.26
C GLN A 72 -9.90 -8.09 -10.03
N GLY A 73 -10.83 -9.06 -10.06
CA GLY A 73 -12.25 -8.78 -9.80
C GLY A 73 -12.52 -8.29 -8.39
N ARG A 74 -11.80 -8.83 -7.39
CA ARG A 74 -11.85 -8.35 -6.00
C ARG A 74 -11.31 -6.94 -5.88
N ALA A 75 -10.26 -6.56 -6.59
CA ALA A 75 -9.74 -5.19 -6.60
C ALA A 75 -10.80 -4.19 -7.10
N ILE A 76 -11.47 -4.50 -8.22
CA ILE A 76 -12.56 -3.67 -8.79
C ILE A 76 -13.76 -3.59 -7.84
N LEU A 77 -14.12 -4.71 -7.22
CA LEU A 77 -15.19 -4.78 -6.22
C LEU A 77 -14.88 -3.89 -5.01
N ARG A 78 -13.65 -3.97 -4.48
CA ARG A 78 -13.18 -3.17 -3.35
C ARG A 78 -13.12 -1.69 -3.68
N HIS A 79 -12.66 -1.35 -4.89
CA HIS A 79 -12.64 0.02 -5.38
C HIS A 79 -14.06 0.62 -5.48
N SER A 80 -15.02 -0.15 -6.02
CA SER A 80 -16.43 0.26 -6.03
C SER A 80 -17.02 0.39 -4.63
N THR A 81 -16.61 -0.47 -3.70
CA THR A 81 -17.04 -0.40 -2.31
C THR A 81 -16.44 0.81 -1.59
N ALA A 82 -15.23 1.25 -1.95
CA ALA A 82 -14.65 2.49 -1.46
C ALA A 82 -15.50 3.71 -1.88
N HIS A 83 -16.00 3.76 -3.13
CA HIS A 83 -16.93 4.80 -3.57
C HIS A 83 -18.27 4.75 -2.82
N LEU A 84 -18.81 3.54 -2.61
CA LEU A 84 -20.03 3.35 -1.81
C LEU A 84 -19.85 3.88 -0.37
N MET A 85 -18.69 3.63 0.24
CA MET A 85 -18.34 4.14 1.56
C MET A 85 -18.18 5.66 1.54
N ALA A 86 -17.52 6.23 0.54
CA ALA A 86 -17.32 7.68 0.43
C ALA A 86 -18.66 8.42 0.33
N GLN A 87 -19.58 7.94 -0.51
CA GLN A 87 -20.94 8.46 -0.56
C GLN A 87 -21.66 8.35 0.80
N ALA A 88 -21.55 7.20 1.48
CA ALA A 88 -22.16 7.03 2.80
C ALA A 88 -21.61 8.01 3.84
N VAL A 89 -20.32 8.33 3.78
CA VAL A 89 -19.69 9.34 4.63
C VAL A 89 -20.20 10.73 4.28
N THR A 90 -20.24 11.12 3.00
CA THR A 90 -20.72 12.45 2.59
C THR A 90 -22.20 12.67 2.89
N ASP A 91 -23.02 11.61 2.87
CA ASP A 91 -24.43 11.66 3.28
C ASP A 91 -24.59 11.95 4.78
N LEU A 92 -23.71 11.39 5.62
CA LEU A 92 -23.83 11.44 7.08
C LEU A 92 -23.05 12.59 7.72
N PHE A 93 -21.98 13.06 7.08
CA PHE A 93 -21.04 14.05 7.60
C PHE A 93 -20.96 15.24 6.66
N ALA A 94 -21.89 16.18 6.84
CA ALA A 94 -21.96 17.40 6.05
C ALA A 94 -20.62 18.16 6.09
N GLY A 95 -20.12 18.54 4.91
CA GLY A 95 -18.85 19.24 4.75
C GLY A 95 -17.60 18.35 4.73
N ALA A 96 -17.75 17.02 4.86
CA ALA A 96 -16.64 16.09 4.67
C ALA A 96 -16.01 16.29 3.28
N LYS A 97 -14.68 16.42 3.24
CA LYS A 97 -13.92 16.38 1.97
C LYS A 97 -13.30 15.01 1.83
N TRP A 98 -13.35 14.44 0.64
CA TRP A 98 -12.82 13.11 0.37
C TRP A 98 -11.59 13.20 -0.52
N ALA A 99 -10.56 12.45 -0.16
CA ALA A 99 -9.27 12.51 -0.82
C ALA A 99 -9.06 11.30 -1.74
N ILE A 100 -8.45 10.24 -1.24
CA ILE A 100 -8.12 9.02 -2.01
C ILE A 100 -8.69 7.77 -1.36
N GLY A 101 -9.14 6.83 -2.20
CA GLY A 101 -9.67 5.56 -1.72
C GLY A 101 -9.34 4.35 -2.60
N PRO A 102 -8.08 3.86 -2.57
CA PRO A 102 -7.66 2.73 -3.38
C PRO A 102 -8.13 1.39 -2.80
N PRO A 103 -8.26 0.35 -3.66
CA PRO A 103 -8.22 -1.02 -3.19
C PRO A 103 -6.82 -1.38 -2.66
N ILE A 104 -6.76 -2.33 -1.74
CA ILE A 104 -5.55 -2.95 -1.19
C ILE A 104 -5.72 -4.48 -1.20
N GLU A 105 -4.63 -5.22 -0.91
CA GLU A 105 -4.54 -6.69 -1.02
C GLU A 105 -5.72 -7.46 -0.42
N ASP A 106 -6.31 -6.96 0.68
CA ASP A 106 -7.44 -7.58 1.37
C ASP A 106 -8.62 -6.65 1.64
N GLY A 107 -8.68 -5.50 0.99
CA GLY A 107 -9.76 -4.55 1.24
C GLY A 107 -9.60 -3.23 0.52
N PHE A 108 -9.96 -2.16 1.18
CA PHE A 108 -9.82 -0.80 0.69
C PHE A 108 -9.69 0.15 1.88
N TYR A 109 -9.30 1.38 1.61
CA TYR A 109 -9.52 2.47 2.54
C TYR A 109 -10.05 3.70 1.80
N TYR A 110 -10.45 4.72 2.55
CA TYR A 110 -10.69 6.06 2.00
C TYR A 110 -10.32 7.10 3.05
N ASP A 111 -9.61 8.15 2.62
CA ASP A 111 -9.18 9.27 3.45
C ASP A 111 -10.19 10.44 3.37
N PHE A 112 -10.58 10.94 4.54
CA PHE A 112 -11.53 12.04 4.69
C PHE A 112 -10.97 13.16 5.54
N ASP A 113 -11.21 14.39 5.12
CA ASP A 113 -11.08 15.57 5.95
C ASP A 113 -12.44 15.86 6.59
N VAL A 114 -12.48 15.75 7.92
CA VAL A 114 -13.70 15.84 8.72
C VAL A 114 -13.43 16.62 9.99
N ALA A 115 -14.43 17.36 10.47
CA ALA A 115 -14.30 18.25 11.62
C ALA A 115 -13.93 17.52 12.93
N ARG A 116 -14.25 16.23 13.05
CA ARG A 116 -13.85 15.40 14.19
C ARG A 116 -13.48 13.97 13.73
N PRO A 117 -12.59 13.28 14.47
CA PRO A 117 -12.32 11.87 14.23
C PRO A 117 -13.57 10.98 14.26
N PHE A 118 -13.56 9.91 13.46
CA PHE A 118 -14.62 8.90 13.48
C PHE A 118 -14.52 8.03 14.72
N THR A 119 -15.66 7.78 15.37
CA THR A 119 -15.76 6.82 16.49
C THR A 119 -16.19 5.43 15.97
N PRO A 120 -16.09 4.36 16.79
CA PRO A 120 -16.65 3.06 16.43
C PRO A 120 -18.14 3.11 16.07
N GLU A 121 -18.93 3.92 16.77
CA GLU A 121 -20.37 4.10 16.51
C GLU A 121 -20.61 4.80 15.16
N ASP A 122 -19.73 5.71 14.75
CA ASP A 122 -19.80 6.30 13.42
C ASP A 122 -19.57 5.25 12.34
N LEU A 123 -18.63 4.30 12.53
CA LEU A 123 -18.40 3.21 11.59
C LEU A 123 -19.64 2.32 11.44
N GLU A 124 -20.35 2.03 12.53
CA GLU A 124 -21.61 1.28 12.48
C GLU A 124 -22.68 2.03 11.68
N ARG A 125 -22.80 3.35 11.87
CA ARG A 125 -23.74 4.20 11.13
C ARG A 125 -23.39 4.30 9.64
N ILE A 126 -22.10 4.45 9.31
CA ILE A 126 -21.62 4.49 7.93
C ILE A 126 -21.89 3.15 7.25
N GLU A 127 -21.56 2.02 7.90
CA GLU A 127 -21.82 0.70 7.34
C GLU A 127 -23.32 0.46 7.11
N ALA A 128 -24.17 0.87 8.04
CA ALA A 128 -25.63 0.82 7.86
C ALA A 128 -26.09 1.65 6.65
N ARG A 129 -25.53 2.85 6.47
CA ARG A 129 -25.83 3.69 5.32
C ARG A 129 -25.33 3.07 4.00
N MET A 130 -24.16 2.46 3.99
CA MET A 130 -23.67 1.71 2.82
C MET A 130 -24.62 0.58 2.43
N VAL A 131 -25.19 -0.15 3.41
CA VAL A 131 -26.19 -1.20 3.15
C VAL A 131 -27.47 -0.62 2.53
N GLU A 132 -27.91 0.56 2.97
CA GLU A 132 -29.04 1.26 2.35
C GLU A 132 -28.73 1.68 0.91
N LEU A 133 -27.56 2.28 0.66
CA LEU A 133 -27.11 2.71 -0.66
C LEU A 133 -26.94 1.54 -1.65
N ALA A 134 -26.46 0.39 -1.17
CA ALA A 134 -26.38 -0.83 -1.97
C ALA A 134 -27.77 -1.30 -2.43
N ARG A 135 -28.81 -1.09 -1.63
CA ARG A 135 -30.20 -1.45 -1.99
C ARG A 135 -30.86 -0.44 -2.93
N GLN A 136 -30.30 0.76 -3.08
CA GLN A 136 -30.80 1.77 -4.02
C GLN A 136 -30.40 1.49 -5.47
N ARG A 137 -29.52 0.50 -5.72
CA ARG A 137 -29.12 0.07 -7.06
C ARG A 137 -28.57 1.20 -7.93
N GLN A 138 -27.86 2.14 -7.33
CA GLN A 138 -27.29 3.26 -8.06
C GLN A 138 -26.29 2.72 -9.08
N ARG A 139 -26.38 3.18 -10.33
CA ARG A 139 -25.47 2.81 -11.42
C ARG A 139 -24.19 3.62 -11.27
N TYR A 140 -23.04 2.99 -11.48
CA TYR A 140 -21.77 3.70 -11.62
C TYR A 140 -21.64 4.11 -13.09
N VAL A 141 -21.75 5.41 -13.37
CA VAL A 141 -21.71 5.95 -14.73
C VAL A 141 -20.40 6.69 -14.92
N ARG A 142 -19.60 6.23 -15.89
CA ARG A 142 -18.34 6.85 -16.27
C ARG A 142 -18.59 8.02 -17.22
N GLU A 143 -18.03 9.17 -16.91
CA GLU A 143 -18.02 10.35 -17.79
C GLU A 143 -16.59 10.89 -17.96
N GLU A 144 -16.30 11.45 -19.12
CA GLU A 144 -15.08 12.21 -19.37
C GLU A 144 -15.42 13.69 -19.43
N LEU A 145 -14.82 14.46 -18.54
CA LEU A 145 -14.99 15.90 -18.46
C LEU A 145 -13.73 16.61 -18.92
N PRO A 146 -13.84 17.74 -19.66
CA PRO A 146 -12.73 18.67 -19.81
C PRO A 146 -12.23 19.16 -18.44
N GLU A 147 -10.95 19.46 -18.34
CA GLU A 147 -10.32 19.94 -17.11
C GLU A 147 -11.08 21.08 -16.42
N GLU A 148 -11.50 22.11 -17.17
CA GLU A 148 -12.24 23.25 -16.62
C GLU A 148 -13.54 22.82 -15.92
N ALA A 149 -14.32 21.95 -16.56
CA ALA A 149 -15.58 21.44 -16.02
C ALA A 149 -15.35 20.54 -14.80
N ALA A 150 -14.31 19.71 -14.83
CA ALA A 150 -13.95 18.88 -13.68
C ALA A 150 -13.52 19.74 -12.48
N ARG A 151 -12.72 20.79 -12.70
CA ARG A 151 -12.31 21.72 -11.65
C ARG A 151 -13.48 22.51 -11.08
N GLU A 152 -14.45 22.89 -11.91
CA GLU A 152 -15.67 23.54 -11.44
C GLU A 152 -16.51 22.60 -10.57
N GLU A 153 -16.71 21.34 -10.99
CA GLU A 153 -17.48 20.35 -10.24
C GLU A 153 -16.86 20.04 -8.87
N PHE A 154 -15.53 19.93 -8.81
CA PHE A 154 -14.80 19.62 -7.58
C PHE A 154 -14.18 20.85 -6.90
N ALA A 155 -14.68 22.06 -7.20
CA ALA A 155 -14.11 23.31 -6.69
C ALA A 155 -14.07 23.40 -5.16
N ASP A 156 -15.01 22.73 -4.48
CA ASP A 156 -15.05 22.67 -3.03
C ASP A 156 -14.25 21.49 -2.43
N GLN A 157 -13.63 20.65 -3.27
CA GLN A 157 -12.86 19.46 -2.87
C GLN A 157 -11.34 19.70 -3.07
N PRO A 158 -10.62 20.29 -2.10
CA PRO A 158 -9.24 20.73 -2.29
C PRO A 158 -8.29 19.59 -2.68
N TYR A 159 -8.48 18.40 -2.12
CA TYR A 159 -7.68 17.22 -2.44
C TYR A 159 -7.87 16.75 -3.88
N LYS A 160 -9.07 16.92 -4.45
CA LYS A 160 -9.35 16.56 -5.85
C LYS A 160 -8.73 17.57 -6.81
N ILE A 161 -8.76 18.86 -6.47
CA ILE A 161 -8.07 19.91 -7.22
C ILE A 161 -6.56 19.64 -7.24
N GLU A 162 -5.94 19.32 -6.10
CA GLU A 162 -4.50 19.00 -6.08
C GLU A 162 -4.19 17.74 -6.90
N ILE A 163 -5.03 16.70 -6.86
CA ILE A 163 -4.84 15.53 -7.73
C ILE A 163 -4.87 15.93 -9.21
N MET A 164 -5.78 16.81 -9.62
CA MET A 164 -5.83 17.30 -11.00
C MET A 164 -4.58 18.08 -11.37
N ASP A 165 -4.07 18.94 -10.48
CA ASP A 165 -2.82 19.68 -10.68
C ASP A 165 -1.64 18.73 -10.90
N LEU A 166 -1.49 17.73 -10.02
CA LEU A 166 -0.43 16.74 -10.11
C LEU A 166 -0.50 15.93 -11.42
N VAL A 167 -1.70 15.51 -11.84
CA VAL A 167 -1.88 14.78 -13.10
C VAL A 167 -1.59 15.67 -14.30
N ALA A 168 -2.00 16.94 -14.28
CA ALA A 168 -1.71 17.91 -15.34
C ALA A 168 -0.20 18.18 -15.49
N ASP A 169 0.53 18.18 -14.37
CA ASP A 169 1.99 18.30 -14.34
C ASP A 169 2.73 17.00 -14.74
N GLY A 170 1.99 15.94 -15.11
CA GLY A 170 2.55 14.64 -15.48
C GLY A 170 3.04 13.81 -14.30
N THR A 171 2.70 14.19 -13.06
CA THR A 171 2.99 13.39 -11.87
C THR A 171 2.01 12.23 -11.76
N ILE A 172 2.54 11.02 -11.60
CA ILE A 172 1.72 9.82 -11.37
C ILE A 172 1.19 9.86 -9.94
N VAL A 173 -0.11 10.09 -9.79
CA VAL A 173 -0.77 10.01 -8.48
C VAL A 173 -1.34 8.61 -8.31
N SER A 174 -0.54 7.70 -7.74
CA SER A 174 -1.08 6.48 -7.14
C SER A 174 -1.24 6.69 -5.64
N ALA A 175 -2.32 6.19 -5.06
CA ALA A 175 -2.55 6.26 -3.61
C ALA A 175 -1.56 5.41 -2.79
N VAL A 176 -0.59 4.76 -3.42
CA VAL A 176 0.42 3.90 -2.79
C VAL A 176 1.78 4.59 -2.82
N ASP A 177 1.86 5.80 -2.27
CA ASP A 177 3.15 6.37 -1.88
C ASP A 177 3.35 6.14 -0.38
N THR A 178 3.96 5.00 -0.05
CA THR A 178 4.85 4.83 1.12
C THR A 178 5.59 3.49 1.21
N ALA A 179 5.35 2.43 0.39
CA ALA A 179 6.15 1.19 0.50
C ALA A 179 6.03 0.08 -0.59
N ALA A 180 5.80 0.33 -1.89
CA ALA A 180 5.85 -0.75 -2.89
C ALA A 180 6.37 -0.29 -4.26
N PRO A 181 7.45 -0.89 -4.83
CA PRO A 181 8.09 -0.38 -6.06
C PRO A 181 7.38 -0.72 -7.38
N ASP A 182 6.37 -1.60 -7.43
CA ASP A 182 6.04 -2.29 -8.69
C ASP A 182 4.52 -2.43 -8.97
N ALA A 183 3.75 -1.33 -8.96
CA ALA A 183 2.40 -1.30 -9.54
C ALA A 183 2.37 -0.48 -10.85
N PRO A 184 1.80 -0.99 -11.96
CA PRO A 184 1.90 -0.34 -13.26
C PRO A 184 1.08 0.96 -13.32
N ALA A 185 1.82 2.03 -13.60
CA ALA A 185 1.50 3.26 -14.34
C ALA A 185 0.05 3.77 -14.39
N GLY A 186 -0.23 4.83 -13.62
CA GLY A 186 -1.27 5.80 -13.95
C GLY A 186 -0.75 6.80 -14.98
N GLY A 187 -0.86 6.49 -16.27
CA GLY A 187 -0.59 7.47 -17.34
C GLY A 187 -1.82 8.31 -17.63
N VAL A 188 -1.70 9.63 -17.84
CA VAL A 188 -2.60 10.33 -18.77
C VAL A 188 -2.74 9.44 -20.01
N ASP A 189 -3.92 9.35 -20.66
CA ASP A 189 -3.99 8.72 -21.99
C ASP A 189 -3.20 9.62 -22.95
N ALA A 190 -1.88 9.51 -22.89
CA ALA A 190 -0.91 10.31 -23.60
C ALA A 190 -0.74 9.70 -24.99
N THR A 191 -1.84 9.61 -25.72
CA THR A 191 -1.73 9.77 -27.17
C THR A 191 -1.42 11.24 -27.39
N ALA A 192 -0.23 11.53 -27.90
CA ALA A 192 0.14 12.86 -28.37
C ALA A 192 -0.96 13.40 -29.29
N SER A 193 -1.86 14.19 -28.73
CA SER A 193 -2.93 14.86 -29.44
C SER A 193 -3.05 16.24 -28.83
N ASP A 194 -3.21 17.26 -29.67
CA ASP A 194 -3.40 18.66 -29.29
C ASP A 194 -4.73 18.92 -28.54
N LEU A 195 -5.27 17.91 -27.84
CA LEU A 195 -6.51 17.99 -27.07
C LEU A 195 -6.18 18.31 -25.60
N PRO A 196 -6.99 19.16 -24.94
CA PRO A 196 -6.83 19.46 -23.52
C PRO A 196 -6.98 18.17 -22.68
N PRO A 197 -6.33 18.07 -21.51
CA PRO A 197 -6.46 16.90 -20.66
C PRO A 197 -7.93 16.70 -20.26
N THR A 198 -8.42 15.48 -20.40
CA THR A 198 -9.74 15.07 -19.90
C THR A 198 -9.58 14.30 -18.59
N PHE A 199 -10.51 14.50 -17.68
CA PHE A 199 -10.58 13.79 -16.40
C PHE A 199 -11.77 12.85 -16.42
N THR A 200 -11.56 11.63 -15.95
CA THR A 200 -12.65 10.67 -15.77
C THR A 200 -13.32 10.91 -14.42
N VAL A 201 -14.65 10.99 -14.44
CA VAL A 201 -15.51 11.13 -13.27
C VAL A 201 -16.51 9.98 -13.25
N TYR A 202 -16.67 9.35 -12.09
CA TYR A 202 -17.72 8.36 -11.88
C TYR A 202 -18.86 8.96 -11.08
N ARG A 203 -20.06 8.78 -11.61
CA ARG A 203 -21.31 9.23 -11.00
C ARG A 203 -22.08 8.04 -10.47
N ASN A 204 -22.49 8.10 -9.21
CA ASN A 204 -23.49 7.19 -8.67
C ASN A 204 -24.87 7.76 -9.03
N VAL A 205 -25.51 7.17 -10.04
CA VAL A 205 -26.78 7.64 -10.59
C VAL A 205 -27.91 6.75 -10.10
N ARG A 206 -28.95 7.33 -9.50
CA ARG A 206 -30.16 6.61 -9.10
C ARG A 206 -31.34 6.96 -9.99
N ASP A 207 -32.18 5.97 -10.27
CA ASP A 207 -33.43 6.18 -10.97
C ASP A 207 -34.52 6.56 -9.93
N LEU A 208 -35.34 7.56 -10.25
CA LEU A 208 -36.40 8.09 -9.40
C LEU A 208 -37.77 7.49 -9.78
N ASP A 209 -38.74 7.55 -8.86
CA ASP A 209 -40.07 6.96 -9.06
C ASP A 209 -40.85 7.58 -10.24
N ASP A 210 -40.51 8.81 -10.63
CA ASP A 210 -41.10 9.51 -11.77
C ASP A 210 -40.45 9.17 -13.13
N GLY A 211 -39.46 8.26 -13.12
CA GLY A 211 -38.72 7.83 -14.31
C GLY A 211 -37.55 8.75 -14.68
N SER A 212 -37.29 9.81 -13.92
CA SER A 212 -36.08 10.63 -14.08
C SER A 212 -34.87 10.00 -13.38
N THR A 213 -33.67 10.52 -13.64
CA THR A 213 -32.43 10.04 -13.02
C THR A 213 -31.74 11.18 -12.28
N GLU A 214 -31.15 10.88 -11.14
CA GLU A 214 -30.44 11.83 -10.30
C GLU A 214 -29.00 11.37 -10.07
N VAL A 215 -28.04 12.29 -10.22
CA VAL A 215 -26.66 12.08 -9.79
C VAL A 215 -26.62 12.24 -8.27
N ALA A 216 -26.53 11.12 -7.55
CA ALA A 216 -26.53 11.12 -6.09
C ALA A 216 -25.15 11.47 -5.51
N TRP A 217 -24.08 11.13 -6.23
CA TRP A 217 -22.70 11.39 -5.81
C TRP A 217 -21.74 11.29 -7.00
N SER A 218 -20.61 11.99 -6.93
CA SER A 218 -19.57 11.99 -7.98
C SER A 218 -18.17 11.83 -7.37
N ASP A 219 -17.26 11.19 -8.11
CA ASP A 219 -15.85 11.14 -7.75
C ASP A 219 -14.91 11.19 -8.94
N LEU A 220 -13.75 11.82 -8.73
CA LEU A 220 -12.64 11.81 -9.68
C LEU A 220 -11.96 10.44 -9.61
N CYS A 221 -12.14 9.63 -10.64
CA CYS A 221 -11.71 8.24 -10.66
C CYS A 221 -11.62 7.70 -12.09
N ARG A 222 -10.73 6.73 -12.34
CA ARG A 222 -10.58 6.06 -13.64
C ARG A 222 -11.40 4.79 -13.77
N GLY A 223 -11.72 4.15 -12.64
CA GLY A 223 -12.36 2.85 -12.58
C GLY A 223 -11.47 1.72 -13.12
N PRO A 224 -12.07 0.62 -13.61
CA PRO A 224 -13.51 0.42 -13.78
C PRO A 224 -14.24 0.22 -12.46
N HIS A 225 -15.57 0.28 -12.53
CA HIS A 225 -16.47 -0.03 -11.42
C HIS A 225 -17.36 -1.23 -11.73
N VAL A 226 -17.90 -1.86 -10.67
CA VAL A 226 -19.02 -2.79 -10.83
C VAL A 226 -20.23 -2.04 -11.44
N PRO A 227 -21.17 -2.71 -12.14
CA PRO A 227 -22.25 -2.00 -12.84
C PRO A 227 -23.19 -1.16 -11.96
N SER A 228 -23.39 -1.56 -10.71
CA SER A 228 -24.27 -0.85 -9.77
C SER A 228 -23.95 -1.20 -8.32
N THR A 229 -24.40 -0.36 -7.38
CA THR A 229 -24.13 -0.53 -5.94
C THR A 229 -24.69 -1.84 -5.37
N GLU A 230 -25.72 -2.44 -5.98
CA GLU A 230 -26.24 -3.75 -5.57
C GLU A 230 -25.33 -4.91 -5.97
N ARG A 231 -24.40 -4.70 -6.90
CA ARG A 231 -23.42 -5.70 -7.34
C ARG A 231 -22.27 -5.87 -6.35
N ILE A 232 -22.34 -5.23 -5.18
CA ILE A 232 -21.40 -5.39 -4.07
C ILE A 232 -21.99 -6.39 -3.07
N PRO A 233 -21.57 -7.68 -3.08
CA PRO A 233 -22.32 -8.74 -2.40
C PRO A 233 -22.14 -8.75 -0.88
N ALA A 234 -20.92 -8.47 -0.41
CA ALA A 234 -20.55 -8.53 1.00
C ALA A 234 -19.38 -7.59 1.29
N PHE A 235 -19.54 -6.75 2.32
CA PHE A 235 -18.50 -5.85 2.80
C PHE A 235 -18.55 -5.69 4.31
N LYS A 236 -17.47 -5.18 4.90
CA LYS A 236 -17.36 -4.86 6.33
C LYS A 236 -16.37 -3.71 6.54
N LEU A 237 -16.74 -2.72 7.36
CA LEU A 237 -15.80 -1.72 7.86
C LEU A 237 -15.01 -2.29 9.04
N LEU A 238 -13.70 -2.05 9.06
CA LEU A 238 -12.78 -2.69 10.00
C LEU A 238 -12.33 -1.75 11.12
N ARG A 239 -11.76 -0.59 10.77
CA ARG A 239 -11.21 0.38 11.72
C ARG A 239 -11.06 1.76 11.10
N SER A 240 -10.99 2.79 11.94
CA SER A 240 -10.50 4.11 11.57
C SER A 240 -9.03 4.30 11.99
N ALA A 241 -8.32 5.19 11.32
CA ALA A 241 -6.96 5.61 11.68
C ALA A 241 -6.72 7.05 11.21
N GLY A 242 -5.71 7.72 11.78
CA GLY A 242 -5.18 8.96 11.21
C GLY A 242 -4.29 8.66 9.99
N ALA A 243 -4.34 9.53 9.00
CA ALA A 243 -3.43 9.56 7.87
C ALA A 243 -2.99 10.99 7.59
N TYR A 244 -1.88 11.16 6.88
CA TYR A 244 -1.44 12.47 6.41
C TYR A 244 -1.49 12.49 4.89
N TRP A 245 -1.99 13.59 4.34
CA TRP A 245 -2.02 13.77 2.90
C TRP A 245 -0.61 13.60 2.31
N ARG A 246 -0.47 12.72 1.31
CA ARG A 246 0.83 12.35 0.69
C ARG A 246 1.91 11.88 1.68
N GLY A 247 1.51 11.39 2.86
CA GLY A 247 2.45 10.97 3.92
C GLY A 247 3.25 12.13 4.54
N ARG A 248 2.79 13.37 4.36
CA ARG A 248 3.44 14.59 4.81
C ARG A 248 2.84 15.09 6.12
N GLU A 249 3.59 14.96 7.22
CA GLU A 249 3.14 15.32 8.57
C GLU A 249 2.91 16.83 8.76
N ASP A 250 3.40 17.67 7.84
CA ASP A 250 3.13 19.11 7.79
C ASP A 250 1.80 19.48 7.11
N GLN A 251 1.08 18.49 6.57
CA GLN A 251 -0.25 18.65 5.99
C GLN A 251 -1.37 18.34 7.00
N PRO A 252 -2.62 18.78 6.73
CA PRO A 252 -3.77 18.42 7.54
C PRO A 252 -3.87 16.90 7.74
N MET A 253 -4.16 16.49 8.99
CA MET A 253 -4.39 15.09 9.32
C MET A 253 -5.78 14.67 8.83
N LEU A 254 -5.81 13.65 7.97
CA LEU A 254 -7.01 13.01 7.46
C LEU A 254 -7.44 11.85 8.36
N GLN A 255 -8.72 11.49 8.27
CA GLN A 255 -9.30 10.30 8.87
C GLN A 255 -9.46 9.21 7.80
N ARG A 256 -8.72 8.13 7.95
CA ARG A 256 -8.77 6.95 7.09
C ARG A 256 -9.76 5.95 7.65
N ILE A 257 -10.74 5.53 6.85
CA ILE A 257 -11.59 4.37 7.16
C ILE A 257 -11.10 3.18 6.35
N TYR A 258 -10.81 2.05 7.02
CA TYR A 258 -10.49 0.77 6.38
C TYR A 258 -11.75 -0.10 6.29
N GLY A 259 -11.92 -0.76 5.14
CA GLY A 259 -12.96 -1.75 4.92
C GLY A 259 -12.46 -2.91 4.07
N THR A 260 -13.29 -3.94 3.95
CA THR A 260 -13.05 -5.08 3.06
C THR A 260 -14.32 -5.45 2.31
N ALA A 261 -14.18 -5.99 1.10
CA ALA A 261 -15.28 -6.42 0.25
C ALA A 261 -14.92 -7.71 -0.48
N TRP A 262 -15.91 -8.59 -0.63
CA TRP A 262 -15.76 -9.94 -1.16
C TRP A 262 -16.93 -10.32 -2.06
N GLU A 263 -16.67 -11.20 -3.01
CA GLU A 263 -17.64 -11.68 -3.99
C GLU A 263 -18.80 -12.47 -3.36
N SER A 264 -18.66 -12.88 -2.09
CA SER A 264 -19.70 -13.61 -1.37
C SER A 264 -19.61 -13.39 0.14
N LYS A 265 -20.76 -13.56 0.83
CA LYS A 265 -20.81 -13.56 2.30
C LYS A 265 -19.97 -14.67 2.92
N LYS A 266 -19.80 -15.80 2.22
CA LYS A 266 -18.97 -16.92 2.66
C LYS A 266 -17.49 -16.52 2.70
N ALA A 267 -17.00 -15.89 1.62
CA ALA A 267 -15.63 -15.42 1.53
C ALA A 267 -15.33 -14.31 2.57
N LEU A 268 -16.24 -13.34 2.72
CA LEU A 268 -16.14 -12.33 3.78
C LEU A 268 -16.03 -12.97 5.16
N LYS A 269 -16.91 -13.94 5.46
CA LYS A 269 -16.88 -14.63 6.76
C LYS A 269 -15.54 -15.34 7.00
N ALA A 270 -15.02 -16.06 6.00
CA ALA A 270 -13.73 -16.75 6.11
C ALA A 270 -12.58 -15.75 6.36
N HIS A 271 -12.59 -14.60 5.69
CA HIS A 271 -11.59 -13.56 5.92
C HIS A 271 -11.68 -12.95 7.33
N LEU A 272 -12.90 -12.66 7.82
CA LEU A 272 -13.09 -12.15 9.18
C LEU A 272 -12.63 -13.17 10.25
N GLU A 273 -12.88 -14.46 10.03
CA GLU A 273 -12.36 -15.52 10.90
C GLU A 273 -10.83 -15.55 10.92
N LEU A 274 -10.18 -15.38 9.76
CA LEU A 274 -8.72 -15.27 9.66
C LEU A 274 -8.18 -14.06 10.43
N LEU A 275 -8.83 -12.89 10.32
CA LEU A 275 -8.43 -11.69 11.05
C LEU A 275 -8.56 -11.89 12.57
N GLU A 276 -9.60 -12.56 13.04
CA GLU A 276 -9.76 -12.87 14.47
C GLU A 276 -8.69 -13.85 14.97
N GLU A 277 -8.33 -14.86 14.17
CA GLU A 277 -7.21 -15.75 14.48
C GLU A 277 -5.87 -15.02 14.49
N ALA A 278 -5.63 -14.09 13.56
CA ALA A 278 -4.42 -13.27 13.52
C ALA A 278 -4.33 -12.35 14.76
N LYS A 279 -5.43 -11.72 15.19
CA LYS A 279 -5.49 -10.90 16.42
C LYS A 279 -5.13 -11.70 17.67
N LYS A 280 -5.48 -12.99 17.73
CA LYS A 280 -5.11 -13.87 18.86
C LYS A 280 -3.60 -14.12 18.92
N ARG A 281 -2.89 -13.99 17.80
CA ARG A 281 -1.45 -14.26 17.66
C ARG A 281 -0.62 -12.98 17.57
N ASP A 282 -1.22 -11.82 17.81
CA ASP A 282 -0.52 -10.53 17.82
C ASP A 282 0.54 -10.51 18.93
N HIS A 283 1.80 -10.33 18.55
CA HIS A 283 2.93 -10.35 19.48
C HIS A 283 2.85 -9.24 20.54
N ARG A 284 2.12 -8.14 20.29
CA ARG A 284 1.92 -7.06 21.27
C ARG A 284 0.97 -7.51 22.37
N ARG A 285 -0.09 -8.24 21.98
CA ARG A 285 -1.02 -8.85 22.93
C ARG A 285 -0.32 -9.93 23.74
N LEU A 286 0.31 -10.89 23.05
CA LEU A 286 1.05 -11.98 23.70
C LEU A 286 2.21 -11.46 24.54
N GLY A 287 2.90 -10.42 24.07
CA GLY A 287 4.01 -9.80 24.79
C GLY A 287 3.61 -9.21 26.13
N ARG A 288 2.37 -8.71 26.24
CA ARG A 288 1.77 -8.27 27.51
C ARG A 288 1.23 -9.43 28.34
N GLU A 289 0.45 -10.33 27.73
CA GLU A 289 -0.20 -11.46 28.43
C GLU A 289 0.81 -12.45 29.03
N LEU A 290 1.95 -12.63 28.38
CA LEU A 290 3.03 -13.54 28.80
C LEU A 290 4.19 -12.81 29.49
N GLU A 291 4.05 -11.51 29.76
CA GLU A 291 5.08 -10.68 30.39
C GLU A 291 6.45 -10.78 29.68
N LEU A 292 6.45 -10.71 28.35
CA LEU A 292 7.66 -10.77 27.54
C LEU A 292 8.25 -9.38 27.31
N THR A 293 7.40 -8.40 26.99
CA THR A 293 7.84 -7.03 26.66
C THR A 293 6.94 -5.97 27.23
N HIS A 294 7.53 -4.82 27.55
CA HIS A 294 6.83 -3.63 28.00
C HIS A 294 7.27 -2.41 27.18
N HIS A 295 6.31 -1.53 26.86
CA HIS A 295 6.49 -0.36 26.00
C HIS A 295 5.81 0.85 26.66
N PRO A 296 6.39 1.41 27.74
CA PRO A 296 5.80 2.54 28.45
C PRO A 296 5.99 3.85 27.64
N ASP A 297 5.02 4.75 27.72
CA ASP A 297 5.05 6.02 26.97
C ASP A 297 6.28 6.87 27.35
N GLU A 298 6.73 6.80 28.60
CA GLU A 298 7.92 7.51 29.11
C GLU A 298 9.22 7.06 28.44
N LEU A 299 9.28 5.84 27.90
CA LEU A 299 10.45 5.36 27.16
C LEU A 299 10.51 5.92 25.74
N GLY A 300 9.35 6.29 25.18
CA GLY A 300 9.19 6.72 23.80
C GLY A 300 8.93 5.57 22.82
N PRO A 301 8.31 5.87 21.66
CA PRO A 301 7.86 4.85 20.72
C PRO A 301 9.03 4.12 20.05
N GLY A 302 8.86 2.82 19.83
CA GLY A 302 9.79 1.99 19.07
C GLY A 302 10.98 1.49 19.88
N LEU A 303 10.92 1.66 21.20
CA LEU A 303 11.88 1.15 22.15
C LEU A 303 11.15 0.19 23.09
N SER A 304 11.72 -0.99 23.29
CA SER A 304 11.07 -2.08 24.03
C SER A 304 11.90 -2.49 25.23
N ILE A 305 11.22 -2.65 26.37
CA ILE A 305 11.80 -3.28 27.56
C ILE A 305 11.53 -4.77 27.47
N PHE A 306 12.57 -5.59 27.41
CA PHE A 306 12.44 -7.04 27.57
C PHE A 306 12.29 -7.34 29.06
N LEU A 307 11.10 -7.82 29.45
CA LEU A 307 10.81 -8.30 30.79
C LEU A 307 11.50 -9.66 31.03
N PRO A 308 11.62 -10.17 32.27
CA PRO A 308 12.38 -11.38 32.55
C PRO A 308 12.07 -12.58 31.65
N ASN A 309 10.80 -12.85 31.35
CA ASN A 309 10.41 -13.95 30.46
C ASN A 309 10.89 -13.70 29.02
N GLY A 310 10.71 -12.49 28.49
CA GLY A 310 11.17 -12.14 27.15
C GLY A 310 12.70 -12.07 27.04
N ALA A 311 13.37 -11.63 28.11
CA ALA A 311 14.82 -11.59 28.20
C ALA A 311 15.42 -13.01 28.17
N LEU A 312 14.77 -14.00 28.81
CA LEU A 312 15.18 -15.41 28.71
C LEU A 312 15.01 -15.96 27.29
N VAL A 313 13.89 -15.67 26.63
CA VAL A 313 13.70 -16.07 25.22
C VAL A 313 14.79 -15.47 24.34
N ARG A 314 15.01 -14.17 24.46
CA ARG A 314 16.07 -13.45 23.75
C ARG A 314 17.44 -14.08 24.02
N LYS A 315 17.80 -14.31 25.29
CA LYS A 315 19.07 -14.94 25.66
C LYS A 315 19.27 -16.28 24.96
N GLN A 316 18.26 -17.15 24.93
CA GLN A 316 18.38 -18.46 24.28
C GLN A 316 18.62 -18.34 22.77
N MET A 317 17.98 -17.36 22.11
CA MET A 317 18.23 -17.07 20.70
C MET A 317 19.65 -16.53 20.48
N GLU A 318 20.10 -15.60 21.33
CA GLU A 318 21.42 -14.99 21.28
C GLU A 318 22.55 -16.01 21.53
N ASP A 319 22.37 -16.92 22.48
CA ASP A 319 23.36 -17.97 22.75
C ASP A 319 23.47 -18.94 21.57
N TRP A 320 22.33 -19.37 21.03
CA TRP A 320 22.31 -20.26 19.87
C TRP A 320 23.03 -19.65 18.67
N ILE A 321 22.73 -18.38 18.31
CA ILE A 321 23.37 -17.75 17.16
C ILE A 321 24.87 -17.49 17.38
N ARG A 322 25.30 -17.19 18.62
CA ARG A 322 26.73 -17.11 18.96
C ARG A 322 27.43 -18.44 18.74
N ASP A 323 26.85 -19.54 19.21
CA ASP A 323 27.42 -20.87 19.06
C ASP A 323 27.50 -21.29 17.58
N GLU A 324 26.44 -21.08 16.81
CA GLU A 324 26.39 -21.40 15.38
C GLU A 324 27.39 -20.59 14.55
N THR A 325 27.54 -19.29 14.85
CA THR A 325 28.49 -18.42 14.15
C THR A 325 29.94 -18.77 14.49
N LEU A 326 30.24 -19.07 15.76
CA LEU A 326 31.56 -19.54 16.18
C LEU A 326 31.93 -20.89 15.52
N ALA A 327 31.00 -21.83 15.45
CA ALA A 327 31.20 -23.12 14.79
C ALA A 327 31.51 -22.97 13.28
N ARG A 328 31.03 -21.89 12.65
CA ARG A 328 31.28 -21.55 11.23
C ARG A 328 32.47 -20.61 11.02
N GLY A 329 33.25 -20.35 12.07
CA GLY A 329 34.47 -19.55 11.99
C GLY A 329 34.23 -18.04 11.88
N TYR A 330 33.07 -17.55 12.31
CA TYR A 330 32.86 -16.12 12.53
C TYR A 330 33.53 -15.69 13.83
N LEU A 331 34.19 -14.53 13.79
CA LEU A 331 34.91 -13.97 14.92
C LEU A 331 34.07 -12.85 15.54
N PRO A 332 33.67 -12.99 16.82
CA PRO A 332 32.83 -11.99 17.47
C PRO A 332 33.62 -10.70 17.74
N VAL A 333 32.97 -9.57 17.54
CA VAL A 333 33.43 -8.25 17.97
C VAL A 333 32.34 -7.54 18.79
N TYR A 334 32.73 -6.48 19.49
CA TYR A 334 31.82 -5.58 20.19
C TYR A 334 32.19 -4.15 19.83
N THR A 335 31.23 -3.39 19.30
CA THR A 335 31.46 -2.05 18.79
C THR A 335 30.59 -1.01 19.50
N PRO A 336 31.06 0.24 19.66
CA PRO A 336 30.28 1.31 20.29
C PRO A 336 28.93 1.56 19.59
N HIS A 337 27.97 2.16 20.31
CA HIS A 337 26.67 2.55 19.75
C HIS A 337 26.66 3.93 19.09
N ILE A 338 27.76 4.67 19.18
CA ILE A 338 27.87 6.08 18.78
C ILE A 338 29.21 6.32 18.11
N ALA A 339 29.24 7.17 17.09
CA ALA A 339 30.47 7.61 16.43
C ALA A 339 30.38 9.05 15.93
N LYS A 340 31.54 9.64 15.65
CA LYS A 340 31.67 10.96 15.00
C LYS A 340 30.94 10.96 13.66
N GLU A 341 30.32 12.07 13.31
CA GLU A 341 29.60 12.23 12.05
C GLU A 341 30.46 11.94 10.82
N ASP A 342 31.75 12.27 10.89
CA ASP A 342 32.72 12.02 9.82
C ASP A 342 32.80 10.54 9.41
N LEU A 343 32.62 9.59 10.35
CA LEU A 343 32.60 8.17 10.01
C LEU A 343 31.42 7.84 9.09
N TRP A 344 30.26 8.44 9.36
CA TRP A 344 29.05 8.25 8.55
C TRP A 344 29.21 8.87 7.17
N ARG A 345 29.86 10.03 7.08
CA ARG A 345 30.22 10.67 5.81
C ARG A 345 31.18 9.82 4.99
N ILE A 346 32.25 9.31 5.61
CA ILE A 346 33.23 8.41 4.94
C ILE A 346 32.54 7.16 4.40
N SER A 347 31.59 6.62 5.16
CA SER A 347 30.84 5.42 4.77
C SER A 347 29.69 5.68 3.79
N GLY A 348 29.37 6.93 3.45
CA GLY A 348 28.24 7.30 2.59
C GLY A 348 26.85 7.22 3.25
N HIS A 349 26.76 6.95 4.55
CA HIS A 349 25.48 6.80 5.25
C HIS A 349 24.82 8.14 5.54
N LEU A 350 25.61 9.22 5.68
CA LEU A 350 25.04 10.53 5.93
C LEU A 350 24.28 11.04 4.69
N GLU A 351 24.82 10.81 3.50
CA GLU A 351 24.23 11.23 2.24
C GLU A 351 22.96 10.44 1.90
N ASN A 352 22.96 9.14 2.18
CA ASN A 352 21.91 8.23 1.74
C ASN A 352 20.90 7.85 2.83
N TYR A 353 21.23 8.06 4.11
CA TYR A 353 20.47 7.53 5.23
C TYR A 353 20.24 8.55 6.36
N ALA A 354 20.67 9.80 6.21
CA ALA A 354 20.54 10.83 7.25
C ALA A 354 19.12 10.99 7.79
N GLU A 355 18.10 10.91 6.93
CA GLU A 355 16.69 11.04 7.33
C GLU A 355 16.24 9.94 8.30
N LEU A 356 16.88 8.78 8.26
CA LEU A 356 16.62 7.62 9.12
C LEU A 356 17.62 7.50 10.27
N MET A 357 18.54 8.45 10.42
CA MET A 357 19.48 8.52 11.53
C MET A 357 18.94 9.42 12.64
N TYR A 358 19.26 9.08 13.89
CA TYR A 358 19.03 10.02 14.98
C TYR A 358 19.85 11.31 14.75
N PRO A 359 19.33 12.48 15.19
CA PRO A 359 20.03 13.75 15.07
C PRO A 359 21.44 13.71 15.68
N GLY A 360 22.33 14.52 15.12
CA GLY A 360 23.68 14.73 15.67
C GLY A 360 23.61 15.40 17.04
N MET A 361 24.34 14.84 18.00
CA MET A 361 24.60 15.47 19.30
C MET A 361 25.90 16.26 19.19
N GLU A 362 25.80 17.58 19.27
CA GLU A 362 26.94 18.48 19.36
C GLU A 362 27.41 18.55 20.82
N LEU A 363 28.66 18.19 21.08
CA LEU A 363 29.20 18.06 22.44
C LEU A 363 30.16 19.20 22.82
N ASP A 364 30.72 19.91 21.83
CA ASP A 364 31.75 20.93 22.04
C ASP A 364 31.65 22.08 21.02
N ASP A 365 32.15 23.27 21.38
CA ASP A 365 32.21 24.49 20.54
C ASP A 365 33.04 24.30 19.25
N ALA A 366 33.73 23.15 19.13
CA ALA A 366 34.48 22.74 17.95
C ALA A 366 33.60 22.16 16.82
N GLY A 367 32.29 22.02 17.03
CA GLY A 367 31.33 21.61 15.99
C GLY A 367 31.35 20.14 15.62
N ALA A 368 31.96 19.27 16.45
CA ALA A 368 31.99 17.84 16.20
C ALA A 368 30.67 17.16 16.63
N ALA A 369 29.81 16.84 15.67
CA ALA A 369 28.59 16.08 15.91
C ALA A 369 28.88 14.58 16.06
N TYR A 370 28.21 13.93 17.02
CA TYR A 370 28.17 12.48 17.18
C TYR A 370 26.77 11.95 16.91
N ARG A 371 26.65 10.77 16.30
CA ARG A 371 25.36 10.14 15.99
C ARG A 371 25.33 8.69 16.46
N LEU A 372 24.15 8.24 16.87
CA LEU A 372 23.86 6.83 17.13
C LEU A 372 24.01 6.03 15.84
N LYS A 373 24.49 4.79 15.94
CA LYS A 373 24.73 3.93 14.77
C LYS A 373 23.42 3.44 14.15
N PRO A 374 23.13 3.70 12.86
CA PRO A 374 22.01 3.09 12.16
C PRO A 374 22.31 1.67 11.66
N MET A 375 23.60 1.32 11.57
CA MET A 375 24.16 0.08 11.04
C MET A 375 25.54 -0.20 11.67
N ASN A 376 25.98 -1.46 11.73
CA ASN A 376 27.28 -1.83 12.31
C ASN A 376 28.45 -1.77 11.30
N CYS A 377 28.16 -1.74 9.99
CA CYS A 377 29.15 -1.88 8.91
C CYS A 377 30.41 -1.01 9.09
N PRO A 378 30.30 0.30 9.36
CA PRO A 378 31.49 1.16 9.49
C PRO A 378 32.41 0.73 10.63
N PHE A 379 31.87 0.22 11.74
CA PHE A 379 32.67 -0.26 12.86
C PHE A 379 33.37 -1.59 12.55
N HIS A 380 32.70 -2.50 11.84
CA HIS A 380 33.32 -3.75 11.39
C HIS A 380 34.47 -3.48 10.41
N ILE A 381 34.35 -2.46 9.56
CA ILE A 381 35.44 -2.00 8.69
C ILE A 381 36.60 -1.46 9.52
N LEU A 382 36.35 -0.66 10.57
CA LEU A 382 37.42 -0.20 11.49
C LEU A 382 38.09 -1.37 12.22
N ALA A 383 37.34 -2.41 12.60
CA ALA A 383 37.91 -3.63 13.17
C ALA A 383 38.80 -4.38 12.16
N PHE A 384 38.37 -4.44 10.89
CA PHE A 384 39.16 -5.02 9.80
C PHE A 384 40.47 -4.25 9.59
N THR A 385 40.41 -2.92 9.52
CA THR A 385 41.55 -2.02 9.24
C THR A 385 42.45 -1.73 10.45
N SER A 386 42.13 -2.26 11.63
CA SER A 386 42.97 -2.16 12.84
C SER A 386 44.43 -2.62 12.64
N ARG A 387 44.67 -3.48 11.64
CA ARG A 387 46.00 -3.83 11.15
C ARG A 387 45.96 -4.25 9.68
N THR A 388 47.12 -4.29 9.06
CA THR A 388 47.30 -4.87 7.71
C THR A 388 46.92 -6.36 7.70
N ARG A 389 46.28 -6.80 6.61
CA ARG A 389 45.80 -8.18 6.39
C ARG A 389 46.48 -8.83 5.18
N SER A 390 46.80 -10.10 5.27
CA SER A 390 47.26 -10.94 4.16
C SER A 390 46.07 -11.57 3.43
N TYR A 391 46.21 -11.80 2.11
CA TYR A 391 45.20 -12.50 1.32
C TYR A 391 44.90 -13.93 1.83
N ARG A 392 45.85 -14.53 2.58
CA ARG A 392 45.71 -15.86 3.20
C ARG A 392 44.80 -15.87 4.43
N GLU A 393 44.56 -14.71 5.03
CA GLU A 393 43.62 -14.54 6.15
C GLU A 393 42.17 -14.40 5.67
N LEU A 394 41.94 -14.37 4.35
CA LEU A 394 40.61 -14.25 3.75
C LEU A 394 40.08 -15.63 3.31
N PRO A 395 38.80 -15.95 3.58
CA PRO A 395 37.75 -15.06 4.06
C PRO A 395 37.83 -14.81 5.57
N LEU A 396 37.66 -13.55 6.00
CA LEU A 396 37.53 -13.17 7.39
C LEU A 396 36.07 -12.81 7.67
N ARG A 397 35.44 -13.50 8.60
CA ARG A 397 34.04 -13.30 8.96
C ARG A 397 33.97 -12.66 10.34
N ILE A 398 33.43 -11.46 10.44
CA ILE A 398 33.20 -10.77 11.71
C ILE A 398 31.71 -10.86 12.05
N SER A 399 31.36 -11.18 13.28
CA SER A 399 29.98 -11.18 13.77
C SER A 399 29.82 -10.28 14.99
N GLU A 400 28.63 -9.69 15.15
CA GLU A 400 28.24 -8.90 16.32
C GLU A 400 26.73 -9.01 16.51
N LEU A 401 26.30 -9.24 17.76
CA LEU A 401 24.92 -8.93 18.14
C LEU A 401 24.77 -7.41 18.32
N GLY A 402 24.77 -6.71 17.19
CA GLY A 402 24.95 -5.27 17.12
C GLY A 402 23.65 -4.51 17.29
N THR A 403 23.52 -3.78 18.40
CA THR A 403 22.36 -2.90 18.63
C THR A 403 22.50 -1.58 17.88
N VAL A 404 21.54 -1.32 17.00
CA VAL A 404 21.47 -0.13 16.14
C VAL A 404 20.20 0.67 16.41
N TYR A 405 20.20 1.92 15.95
CA TYR A 405 19.11 2.86 16.14
C TYR A 405 18.72 3.53 14.82
N ARG A 406 17.44 3.42 14.46
CA ARG A 406 16.86 4.06 13.26
C ARG A 406 15.73 4.99 13.65
N TYR A 407 15.74 6.19 13.09
CA TYR A 407 14.71 7.20 13.31
C TYR A 407 13.47 6.90 12.47
N GLU A 408 12.80 5.78 12.78
CA GLU A 408 11.52 5.43 12.18
C GLU A 408 10.45 6.45 12.60
N ARG A 409 9.63 6.91 11.65
CA ARG A 409 8.54 7.84 11.96
C ARG A 409 7.60 7.25 13.01
N SER A 410 7.09 8.06 13.93
CA SER A 410 6.29 7.55 15.05
C SER A 410 5.06 6.76 14.59
N GLY A 411 4.45 7.14 13.46
CA GLY A 411 3.29 6.47 12.89
C GLY A 411 3.55 5.09 12.27
N VAL A 412 4.80 4.71 12.00
CA VAL A 412 5.15 3.40 11.41
C VAL A 412 5.67 2.38 12.43
N VAL A 413 5.97 2.82 13.65
CA VAL A 413 6.43 1.94 14.73
C VAL A 413 5.32 0.95 15.11
N ASN A 414 5.67 -0.34 15.23
CA ASN A 414 4.71 -1.39 15.55
C ASN A 414 5.31 -2.49 16.43
N GLY A 415 5.17 -2.32 17.75
CA GLY A 415 5.70 -3.26 18.75
C GLY A 415 7.18 -3.57 18.48
N MET A 416 7.53 -4.86 18.39
CA MET A 416 8.87 -5.31 18.01
C MET A 416 9.10 -5.51 16.50
N LEU A 417 8.07 -5.48 15.65
CA LEU A 417 8.22 -5.73 14.21
C LEU A 417 8.85 -4.54 13.47
N ARG A 418 8.55 -3.33 13.91
CA ARG A 418 9.16 -2.08 13.41
C ARG A 418 9.50 -1.19 14.59
N ALA A 419 10.78 -1.14 14.93
CA ALA A 419 11.31 -0.51 16.13
C ALA A 419 12.40 0.52 15.79
N ARG A 420 12.62 1.47 16.70
CA ARG A 420 13.70 2.46 16.60
C ARG A 420 15.01 1.97 17.17
N GLY A 421 14.98 1.03 18.12
CA GLY A 421 16.16 0.40 18.68
C GLY A 421 16.01 -1.11 18.62
N PHE A 422 16.97 -1.79 18.00
CA PHE A 422 16.94 -3.24 17.83
C PHE A 422 18.35 -3.80 17.70
N THR A 423 18.49 -5.09 17.98
CA THR A 423 19.75 -5.84 17.88
C THR A 423 19.65 -6.78 16.68
N GLN A 424 20.63 -6.69 15.79
CA GLN A 424 20.76 -7.61 14.66
C GLN A 424 21.82 -8.65 14.99
N ASP A 425 21.63 -9.88 14.55
CA ASP A 425 22.66 -10.91 14.40
C ASP A 425 23.58 -10.60 13.21
N ASP A 426 24.17 -9.40 13.24
CA ASP A 426 24.87 -8.82 12.12
C ASP A 426 26.24 -9.49 11.92
N SER A 427 26.65 -9.61 10.66
CA SER A 427 27.96 -10.10 10.30
C SER A 427 28.46 -9.49 9.01
N HIS A 428 29.78 -9.34 8.90
CA HIS A 428 30.44 -8.75 7.75
C HIS A 428 31.60 -9.65 7.33
N ILE A 429 31.53 -10.15 6.10
CA ILE A 429 32.51 -11.06 5.52
C ILE A 429 33.43 -10.28 4.59
N PHE A 430 34.71 -10.22 4.94
CA PHE A 430 35.76 -9.67 4.10
C PHE A 430 36.38 -10.83 3.33
N CYS A 431 36.20 -10.86 2.01
CA CYS A 431 36.71 -11.93 1.16
C CYS A 431 37.33 -11.37 -0.12
N ARG A 432 38.08 -12.21 -0.83
CA ARG A 432 38.55 -11.87 -2.18
C ARG A 432 37.41 -12.04 -3.18
N ALA A 433 37.54 -11.37 -4.33
CA ALA A 433 36.55 -11.45 -5.40
C ALA A 433 36.28 -12.90 -5.86
N ASP A 434 37.30 -13.77 -5.89
CA ASP A 434 37.18 -15.19 -6.25
C ASP A 434 36.40 -16.03 -5.23
N GLN A 435 36.21 -15.53 -4.00
CA GLN A 435 35.56 -16.25 -2.89
C GLN A 435 34.10 -15.85 -2.69
N VAL A 436 33.62 -14.78 -3.34
CA VAL A 436 32.29 -14.20 -3.07
C VAL A 436 31.17 -15.21 -3.25
N VAL A 437 31.20 -16.01 -4.31
CA VAL A 437 30.15 -17.00 -4.60
C VAL A 437 30.08 -18.05 -3.49
N ASP A 438 31.22 -18.60 -3.09
CA ASP A 438 31.29 -19.63 -2.04
C ASP A 438 30.80 -19.08 -0.69
N GLU A 439 31.14 -17.83 -0.35
CA GLU A 439 30.68 -17.18 0.88
C GLU A 439 29.16 -16.92 0.87
N VAL A 440 28.61 -16.50 -0.28
CA VAL A 440 27.16 -16.31 -0.44
C VAL A 440 26.42 -17.64 -0.32
N VAL A 441 26.93 -18.71 -0.94
CA VAL A 441 26.37 -20.07 -0.80
C VAL A 441 26.39 -20.51 0.66
N GLY A 442 27.51 -20.29 1.36
CA GLY A 442 27.62 -20.60 2.80
C GLY A 442 26.60 -19.84 3.66
N CYS A 443 26.32 -18.57 3.35
CA CYS A 443 25.27 -17.81 4.03
C CYS A 443 23.86 -18.38 3.75
N ILE A 444 23.57 -18.77 2.50
CA ILE A 444 22.27 -19.37 2.15
C ILE A 444 22.09 -20.73 2.82
N GLU A 445 23.14 -21.54 2.87
CA GLU A 445 23.13 -22.83 3.57
C GLU A 445 22.93 -22.65 5.08
N PHE A 446 23.49 -21.59 5.67
CA PHE A 446 23.27 -21.28 7.08
C PHE A 446 21.83 -20.80 7.37
N ALA A 447 21.22 -20.06 6.44
CA ALA A 447 19.87 -19.54 6.60
C ALA A 447 18.75 -20.56 6.36
N ARG A 448 19.07 -21.72 5.77
CA ARG A 448 18.14 -22.84 5.53
C ARG A 448 18.00 -23.72 6.76
#